data_AF-A0AAW0YH32-F1
#
_entry.id   AF-A0AAW0YH32-F1
#
_cell.length_a   1.000
_cell.length_b   1.000
_cell.length_c   1.000
_cell.angle_alpha   90.00
_cell.angle_beta   90.00
_cell.angle_gamma   90.00
#
_symmetry.space_group_name_H-M   'P 1'
#
loop_
_entity.id
_entity.type
_entity.pdbx_description
1 polymer ?
#
loop_
_entity_poly.entity_id
_entity_poly.type
_entity_poly.pdbx_seq_one_letter_code
_entity_poly.pdbx_strand_id
1 'polypeptide(L)'
;FESTGWTLDEPGLDDTNKYDMMMPSVVRPSAPDVVISNENVETEPPLELGILRQFPFSSSLQRMSVITRRLGAPNFELYCKGSPEMIASLSQPETVPSNFSEQLLQYTYQGYRVLALGWRPLRLSYRKAQQINRDEVECNLEFLGLLVMENRLKSETTPIISQLHMAKIRTIMVT
;
A
#
# COMPACT_ATOMS: atom_id res chain seq x y z
N PHE A 1 10.07 8.71 1.05
CA PHE A 1 10.85 7.48 0.79
C PHE A 1 12.13 7.40 1.63
N GLU A 2 12.18 8.06 2.80
CA GLU A 2 13.39 8.10 3.64
C GLU A 2 13.77 6.73 4.22
N SER A 3 12.77 5.91 4.58
CA SER A 3 13.00 4.58 5.15
C SER A 3 13.50 3.55 4.14
N THR A 4 13.10 3.65 2.87
CA THR A 4 13.51 2.72 1.81
C THR A 4 14.75 3.21 1.06
N GLY A 5 15.07 4.50 1.15
CA GLY A 5 16.09 5.13 0.33
C GLY A 5 15.74 5.13 -1.16
N TRP A 6 14.47 5.02 -1.54
CA TRP A 6 14.07 5.10 -2.95
C TRP A 6 13.88 6.57 -3.35
N THR A 7 14.05 6.89 -4.63
CA THR A 7 13.76 8.22 -5.18
C THR A 7 12.42 8.19 -5.90
N LEU A 8 11.68 9.29 -5.79
CA LEU A 8 10.45 9.54 -6.54
C LEU A 8 10.71 10.75 -7.44
N ASP A 9 10.69 10.51 -8.75
CA ASP A 9 10.77 11.55 -9.77
C ASP A 9 9.34 11.91 -10.19
N GLU A 10 8.87 13.08 -9.79
CA GLU A 10 7.58 13.62 -10.23
C GLU A 10 7.80 14.50 -11.48
N PRO A 11 6.93 14.40 -12.50
CA PRO A 11 7.01 15.30 -13.65
C PRO A 11 6.85 16.75 -13.18
N GLY A 12 7.77 17.62 -13.60
CA GLY A 12 7.68 19.05 -13.31
C GLY A 12 6.39 19.66 -13.89
N LEU A 13 5.70 20.48 -13.10
CA LEU A 13 4.50 21.24 -13.49
C LEU A 13 4.84 22.41 -14.44
N ASP A 14 5.74 22.22 -15.40
CA ASP A 14 6.05 23.27 -16.38
C ASP A 14 4.96 23.30 -17.46
N ASP A 15 3.90 24.04 -17.14
CA ASP A 15 2.78 24.44 -17.99
C ASP A 15 3.29 25.13 -19.28
N THR A 16 3.55 24.40 -20.37
CA THR A 16 3.59 25.06 -21.71
C THR A 16 3.38 24.19 -22.94
N ASN A 17 3.01 22.91 -22.88
CA ASN A 17 2.73 22.15 -24.11
C ASN A 17 1.39 21.41 -24.05
N LYS A 18 0.44 21.87 -24.88
CA LYS A 18 -0.90 21.27 -25.12
C LYS A 18 -0.88 19.87 -25.78
N TYR A 19 0.23 19.14 -25.68
CA TYR A 19 0.42 17.77 -26.14
C TYR A 19 1.06 16.91 -25.05
N ASP A 20 0.68 17.17 -23.80
CA ASP A 20 1.30 16.55 -22.65
C ASP A 20 0.88 15.08 -22.55
N MET A 21 1.73 14.19 -23.07
CA MET A 21 1.88 12.86 -22.49
C MET A 21 2.42 13.10 -21.07
N MET A 22 1.52 13.41 -20.13
CA MET A 22 1.83 13.53 -18.70
C MET A 22 2.69 12.31 -18.33
N MET A 23 3.96 12.56 -18.08
CA MET A 23 4.90 11.50 -17.71
C MET A 23 4.45 10.95 -16.36
N PRO A 24 4.31 9.62 -16.20
CA PRO A 24 3.96 9.04 -14.91
C PRO A 24 5.09 9.30 -13.91
N SER A 25 4.76 9.49 -12.62
CA SER A 25 5.78 9.59 -11.57
C SER A 25 6.57 8.28 -11.53
N VAL A 26 7.90 8.35 -11.56
CA VAL A 26 8.75 7.16 -11.58
C VAL A 26 9.40 6.97 -10.22
N VAL A 27 9.34 5.74 -9.70
CA VAL A 27 10.03 5.36 -8.46
C VAL A 27 11.19 4.46 -8.81
N ARG A 28 12.37 4.76 -8.24
CA ARG A 28 13.61 4.01 -8.46
C ARG A 28 14.31 3.71 -7.12
N PRO A 29 14.94 2.54 -6.96
CA PRO A 29 15.84 2.29 -5.84
C PRO A 29 17.13 3.10 -6.01
N SER A 30 17.75 3.54 -4.90
CA SER A 30 19.00 4.32 -4.94
C SER A 30 20.24 3.52 -5.36
N ALA A 31 20.15 2.19 -5.42
CA ALA A 31 21.19 1.32 -5.95
C ALA A 31 20.54 0.24 -6.82
N PRO A 32 21.20 -0.26 -7.88
CA PRO A 32 20.75 -1.46 -8.55
C PRO A 32 20.71 -2.58 -7.52
N ASP A 33 19.56 -3.27 -7.40
CA ASP A 33 19.48 -4.51 -6.65
C ASP A 33 20.46 -5.49 -7.31
N VAL A 34 21.69 -5.57 -6.79
CA VAL A 34 22.62 -6.63 -7.15
C VAL A 34 22.07 -7.87 -6.48
N VAL A 35 21.13 -8.53 -7.16
CA VAL A 35 20.77 -9.90 -6.83
C VAL A 35 22.00 -10.73 -7.16
N ILE A 36 22.81 -11.04 -6.15
CA ILE A 36 23.92 -12.00 -6.30
C ILE A 36 23.28 -13.38 -6.42
N SER A 37 22.74 -13.70 -7.60
CA SER A 37 22.56 -15.08 -8.01
C SER A 37 23.89 -15.55 -8.58
N ASN A 38 24.56 -16.44 -7.86
CA ASN A 38 25.74 -17.14 -8.35
C ASN A 38 25.37 -17.83 -9.68
N GLU A 39 26.19 -17.56 -10.71
CA GLU A 39 26.17 -18.20 -12.03
C GLU A 39 25.04 -17.76 -13.00
N ASN A 40 25.22 -16.57 -13.58
CA ASN A 40 24.90 -16.11 -14.95
C ASN A 40 24.51 -14.63 -14.90
N VAL A 41 25.41 -13.75 -15.36
CA VAL A 41 25.19 -12.30 -15.35
C VAL A 41 24.26 -11.93 -16.51
N GLU A 42 22.97 -12.22 -16.37
CA GLU A 42 21.93 -11.47 -17.05
C GLU A 42 21.68 -10.23 -16.20
N THR A 43 22.12 -9.06 -16.69
CA THR A 43 21.73 -7.77 -16.11
C THR A 43 20.23 -7.61 -16.28
N GLU A 44 19.46 -8.04 -15.29
CA GLU A 44 18.05 -7.65 -15.15
C GLU A 44 17.96 -6.13 -15.32
N PRO A 45 16.99 -5.63 -16.11
CA PRO A 45 16.82 -4.19 -16.27
C PRO A 45 16.60 -3.54 -14.90
N PRO A 46 17.14 -2.32 -14.67
CA PRO A 46 16.99 -1.64 -13.40
C PRO A 46 15.51 -1.58 -12.99
N LEU A 47 15.24 -1.87 -11.72
CA LEU A 47 13.88 -1.87 -11.18
C LEU A 47 13.35 -0.44 -11.16
N GLU A 48 12.60 -0.06 -12.19
CA GLU A 48 11.89 1.21 -12.24
C GLU A 48 10.37 0.96 -12.25
N LEU A 49 9.64 1.65 -11.39
CA LEU A 49 8.19 1.55 -11.28
C LEU A 49 7.55 2.87 -11.69
N GLY A 50 6.81 2.89 -12.79
CA GLY A 50 5.97 4.02 -13.18
C GLY A 50 4.63 3.97 -12.45
N ILE A 51 4.29 5.02 -11.70
CA ILE A 51 2.98 5.24 -11.11
C ILE A 51 2.10 5.97 -12.12
N LEU A 52 1.10 5.26 -12.67
CA LEU A 52 0.22 5.82 -13.68
C LEU A 52 -0.94 6.61 -13.07
N ARG A 53 -1.56 6.06 -12.03
CA ARG A 53 -2.75 6.65 -11.41
C ARG A 53 -2.88 6.21 -9.97
N GLN A 54 -3.25 7.16 -9.11
CA GLN A 54 -3.52 6.91 -7.70
C GLN A 54 -5.00 7.17 -7.43
N PHE A 55 -5.65 6.23 -6.74
CA PHE A 55 -6.98 6.40 -6.17
C PHE A 55 -6.79 6.70 -4.68
N PRO A 56 -6.99 7.97 -4.26
CA PRO A 56 -6.71 8.36 -2.89
C PRO A 56 -7.61 7.63 -1.89
N PHE A 57 -7.16 7.63 -0.64
CA PHE A 57 -7.93 7.04 0.44
C PHE A 57 -9.28 7.75 0.59
N SER A 58 -10.34 6.94 0.64
CA SER A 58 -11.68 7.40 0.98
C SER A 58 -12.10 6.75 2.27
N SER A 59 -12.59 7.54 3.23
CA SER A 59 -13.10 7.02 4.51
C SER A 59 -14.34 6.15 4.33
N SER A 60 -15.20 6.49 3.37
CA SER A 60 -16.40 5.70 3.06
C SER A 60 -16.06 4.35 2.43
N LEU A 61 -14.99 4.29 1.62
CA LEU A 61 -14.52 3.06 0.98
C LEU A 61 -13.47 2.31 1.79
N GLN A 62 -12.90 2.94 2.82
CA GLN A 62 -11.86 2.40 3.71
C GLN A 62 -10.62 1.84 2.99
N ARG A 63 -10.28 2.36 1.81
CA ARG A 63 -9.17 1.86 0.99
C ARG A 63 -8.60 2.91 0.04
N MET A 64 -7.41 2.64 -0.48
CA MET A 64 -6.76 3.36 -1.56
C MET A 64 -6.02 2.38 -2.47
N SER A 65 -5.80 2.76 -3.73
CA SER A 65 -5.09 1.91 -4.68
C SER A 65 -4.22 2.70 -5.65
N VAL A 66 -3.25 2.04 -6.26
CA VAL A 66 -2.33 2.63 -7.21
C VAL A 66 -2.16 1.68 -8.40
N ILE A 67 -2.29 2.22 -9.61
CA ILE A 67 -1.92 1.54 -10.85
C ILE A 67 -0.47 1.86 -11.15
N THR A 68 0.33 0.81 -11.27
CA THR A 68 1.77 0.88 -11.54
C THR A 68 2.14 0.05 -12.76
N ARG A 69 3.34 0.28 -13.29
CA ARG A 69 3.96 -0.57 -14.31
C ARG A 69 5.46 -0.61 -14.09
N ARG A 70 6.02 -1.82 -13.94
CA ARG A 70 7.47 -2.02 -13.98
C ARG A 70 8.00 -1.73 -15.39
N LEU A 71 9.13 -1.06 -15.49
CA LEU A 71 9.81 -0.83 -16.76
C LEU A 71 10.11 -2.16 -17.46
N GLY A 72 9.77 -2.26 -18.74
CA GLY A 72 9.88 -3.50 -19.52
C GLY A 72 8.74 -4.50 -19.32
N ALA A 73 7.88 -4.34 -18.30
CA ALA A 73 6.74 -5.24 -18.10
C ALA A 73 5.62 -4.97 -19.13
N PRO A 74 4.94 -6.02 -19.62
CA PRO A 74 3.90 -5.89 -20.64
C PRO A 74 2.58 -5.35 -20.08
N ASN A 75 2.28 -5.62 -18.80
CA ASN A 75 0.99 -5.32 -18.18
C ASN A 75 1.13 -4.28 -17.06
N PHE A 76 0.01 -3.65 -16.72
CA PHE A 76 -0.12 -2.83 -15.51
C PHE A 76 -0.44 -3.71 -14.31
N GLU A 77 -0.16 -3.19 -13.12
CA GLU A 77 -0.46 -3.84 -11.85
C GLU A 77 -1.19 -2.87 -10.94
N LEU A 78 -2.23 -3.35 -10.27
CA LEU A 78 -2.92 -2.62 -9.23
C LEU A 78 -2.45 -3.12 -7.87
N TYR A 79 -2.08 -2.19 -7.00
CA TYR A 79 -1.87 -2.45 -5.58
C TYR A 79 -2.92 -1.69 -4.78
N CYS A 80 -3.61 -2.37 -3.88
CA CYS A 80 -4.67 -1.82 -3.04
C CYS A 80 -4.31 -2.02 -1.56
N LYS A 81 -4.51 -0.99 -0.75
CA LYS A 81 -4.38 -1.07 0.71
C LYS A 81 -5.60 -0.46 1.40
N GLY A 82 -6.06 -1.09 2.47
CA GLY A 82 -7.28 -0.66 3.17
C GLY A 82 -7.52 -1.39 4.48
N SER A 83 -8.73 -1.23 5.02
CA SER A 83 -9.16 -2.06 6.16
C SER A 83 -9.14 -3.54 5.77
N PRO A 84 -8.77 -4.44 6.70
CA PRO A 84 -8.68 -5.87 6.43
C PRO A 84 -9.96 -6.45 5.83
N GLU A 85 -11.11 -6.11 6.39
CA GLU A 85 -12.42 -6.60 5.97
C GLU A 85 -12.77 -6.11 4.56
N MET A 86 -12.47 -4.84 4.26
CA MET A 86 -12.73 -4.27 2.94
C MET A 86 -11.88 -4.95 1.88
N ILE A 87 -10.56 -5.09 2.10
CA ILE A 87 -9.69 -5.75 1.12
C ILE A 87 -10.07 -7.21 0.93
N ALA A 88 -10.36 -7.94 2.02
CA ALA A 88 -10.82 -9.32 1.94
C ALA A 88 -12.12 -9.44 1.11
N SER A 89 -13.09 -8.52 1.29
CA SER A 89 -14.34 -8.53 0.51
C SER A 89 -14.17 -8.25 -0.99
N LEU A 90 -13.09 -7.58 -1.38
CA LEU A 90 -12.74 -7.31 -2.77
C LEU A 90 -11.79 -8.35 -3.36
N SER A 91 -11.29 -9.26 -2.52
CA SER A 91 -10.32 -10.29 -2.90
C SER A 91 -11.01 -11.58 -3.31
N GLN A 92 -10.29 -12.40 -4.07
CA GLN A 92 -10.71 -13.75 -4.40
C GLN A 92 -10.76 -14.61 -3.14
N PRO A 93 -11.89 -15.27 -2.83
CA PRO A 93 -12.04 -16.04 -1.60
C PRO A 93 -10.95 -17.11 -1.40
N GLU A 94 -10.46 -17.71 -2.48
CA GLU A 94 -9.39 -18.72 -2.46
C GLU A 94 -8.02 -18.19 -2.06
N THR A 95 -7.80 -16.87 -2.15
CA THR A 95 -6.54 -16.22 -1.76
C THR A 95 -6.54 -15.77 -0.31
N VAL A 96 -7.72 -15.70 0.32
CA VAL A 96 -7.87 -15.29 1.72
C VAL A 96 -7.67 -16.52 2.62
N PRO A 97 -6.68 -16.51 3.53
CA PRO A 97 -6.44 -17.62 4.44
C PRO A 97 -7.66 -17.94 5.31
N SER A 98 -7.92 -19.21 5.60
CA SER A 98 -9.06 -19.63 6.43
C SER A 98 -8.98 -19.11 7.87
N ASN A 99 -7.78 -18.86 8.39
CA ASN A 99 -7.53 -18.29 9.71
C ASN A 99 -7.47 -16.75 9.72
N PHE A 100 -7.84 -16.09 8.61
CA PHE A 100 -7.78 -14.63 8.47
C PHE A 100 -8.48 -13.88 9.62
N SER A 101 -9.72 -14.26 9.92
CA SER A 101 -10.52 -13.58 10.96
C SER A 101 -9.94 -13.76 12.37
N GLU A 102 -9.39 -14.94 12.66
CA GLU A 102 -8.76 -15.23 13.95
C GLU A 102 -7.49 -14.40 14.14
N GLN A 103 -6.60 -14.39 13.14
CA GLN A 103 -5.37 -13.59 13.21
C GLN A 103 -5.66 -12.09 13.28
N LEU A 104 -6.63 -11.62 12.51
CA LEU A 104 -7.06 -10.22 12.56
C LEU A 104 -7.58 -9.86 13.96
N LEU A 105 -8.40 -10.71 14.56
CA LEU A 105 -8.91 -10.49 15.92
C LEU A 105 -7.77 -10.46 16.94
N GLN A 106 -6.79 -11.38 16.82
CA GLN A 106 -5.64 -11.42 17.72
C GLN A 106 -4.84 -10.11 17.68
N TYR A 107 -4.50 -9.61 16.49
CA TYR A 107 -3.72 -8.38 16.37
C TYR A 107 -4.50 -7.15 16.81
N THR A 108 -5.79 -7.07 16.49
CA THR A 108 -6.63 -5.94 16.88
C THR A 108 -6.90 -5.92 18.39
N TYR A 109 -7.06 -7.08 19.03
CA TYR A 109 -7.17 -7.20 20.48
C TYR A 109 -5.92 -6.70 21.22
N GLN A 110 -4.75 -6.89 20.63
CA GLN A 110 -3.47 -6.38 21.15
C GLN A 110 -3.30 -4.86 20.92
N GLY A 111 -4.23 -4.19 20.25
CA GLY A 111 -4.18 -2.76 19.99
C GLY A 111 -3.31 -2.37 18.78
N TYR A 112 -2.91 -3.33 17.94
CA TYR A 112 -2.17 -3.03 16.72
C TYR A 112 -3.06 -2.38 15.65
N ARG A 113 -2.46 -1.49 14.86
CA ARG A 113 -3.08 -0.97 13.64
C ARG A 113 -2.84 -1.97 12.51
N VAL A 114 -3.90 -2.63 12.07
CA VAL A 114 -3.84 -3.63 10.99
C VAL A 114 -4.41 -3.04 9.70
N LEU A 115 -3.68 -3.20 8.60
CA LEU A 115 -4.16 -2.98 7.23
C LEU A 115 -4.06 -4.28 6.45
N ALA A 116 -4.76 -4.39 5.33
CA ALA A 116 -4.56 -5.46 4.36
C ALA A 116 -4.08 -4.92 3.03
N LEU A 117 -3.40 -5.78 2.28
CA LEU A 117 -2.86 -5.53 0.95
C LEU A 117 -3.49 -6.50 -0.04
N GLY A 118 -3.88 -5.97 -1.20
CA GLY A 118 -4.36 -6.76 -2.32
C GLY A 118 -3.67 -6.34 -3.61
N TRP A 119 -3.53 -7.28 -4.54
CA TRP A 119 -2.90 -7.06 -5.83
C TRP A 119 -3.77 -7.57 -6.97
N ARG A 120 -3.64 -6.98 -8.16
CA ARG A 120 -4.28 -7.52 -9.36
C ARG A 120 -3.53 -7.13 -10.63
N PRO A 121 -3.26 -8.06 -11.56
CA PRO A 121 -2.72 -7.74 -12.87
C PRO A 121 -3.81 -7.12 -13.75
N LEU A 122 -3.48 -6.03 -14.44
CA LEU A 122 -4.37 -5.28 -15.32
C LEU A 122 -3.89 -5.35 -16.77
N ARG A 123 -4.64 -6.09 -17.59
CA ARG A 123 -4.45 -6.15 -19.06
C ARG A 123 -5.23 -5.03 -19.72
N LEU A 124 -4.72 -3.82 -19.63
CA LEU A 124 -5.36 -2.59 -20.13
C LEU A 124 -4.41 -1.81 -21.05
N SER A 125 -4.97 -1.06 -22.01
CA SER A 125 -4.20 -0.06 -22.73
C SER A 125 -3.89 1.13 -21.81
N TYR A 126 -2.80 1.86 -22.11
CA TYR A 126 -2.39 3.04 -21.35
C TYR A 126 -3.54 4.05 -21.16
N ARG A 127 -4.24 4.37 -22.27
CA ARG A 127 -5.39 5.29 -22.26
C ARG A 127 -6.53 4.79 -21.37
N LYS A 128 -6.83 3.48 -21.40
CA LYS A 128 -7.89 2.91 -20.55
C LYS A 128 -7.48 2.96 -19.08
N ALA A 129 -6.23 2.64 -18.75
CA ALA A 129 -5.75 2.68 -17.37
C ALA A 129 -5.78 4.10 -16.76
N GLN A 130 -5.66 5.16 -17.57
CA GLN A 130 -5.84 6.54 -17.12
C GLN A 130 -7.31 6.92 -16.84
N GLN A 131 -8.27 6.35 -17.57
CA GLN A 131 -9.68 6.77 -17.52
C GLN A 131 -10.62 5.77 -16.81
N ILE A 132 -10.14 4.57 -16.50
CA ILE A 132 -10.94 3.49 -15.91
C ILE A 132 -11.56 3.89 -14.56
N ASN A 133 -12.77 3.41 -14.28
CA ASN A 133 -13.41 3.67 -13.00
C ASN A 133 -12.76 2.87 -11.87
N ARG A 134 -12.84 3.42 -10.66
CA ARG A 134 -12.26 2.82 -9.45
C ARG A 134 -12.80 1.42 -9.18
N ASP A 135 -14.11 1.23 -9.30
CA ASP A 135 -14.77 -0.05 -8.99
C ASP A 135 -14.42 -1.16 -9.99
N GLU A 136 -14.03 -0.81 -11.22
CA GLU A 136 -13.60 -1.78 -12.23
C GLU A 136 -12.20 -2.36 -11.95
N VAL A 137 -11.35 -1.57 -11.28
CA VAL A 137 -10.00 -2.00 -10.92
C VAL A 137 -9.94 -2.61 -9.52
N GLU A 138 -10.64 -2.04 -8.54
CA GLU A 138 -10.66 -2.50 -7.15
C GLU A 138 -11.65 -3.66 -6.93
N CYS A 139 -11.52 -4.72 -7.71
CA CYS A 139 -12.27 -5.97 -7.54
C CYS A 139 -11.41 -7.16 -7.94
N ASN A 140 -11.79 -8.37 -7.53
CA ASN A 140 -11.11 -9.61 -7.90
C ASN A 140 -9.61 -9.58 -7.54
N LEU A 141 -9.28 -9.01 -6.38
CA LEU A 141 -7.91 -8.86 -5.92
C LEU A 141 -7.36 -10.22 -5.45
N GLU A 142 -6.07 -10.43 -5.61
CA GLU A 142 -5.33 -11.46 -4.88
C GLU A 142 -4.94 -10.88 -3.51
N PHE A 143 -5.39 -11.53 -2.45
CA PHE A 143 -5.05 -11.14 -1.09
C PHE A 143 -3.57 -11.44 -0.83
N LEU A 144 -2.78 -10.41 -0.54
CA LEU A 144 -1.35 -10.58 -0.30
C LEU A 144 -1.01 -10.81 1.17
N GLY A 145 -1.73 -10.16 2.07
CA GLY A 145 -1.45 -10.27 3.50
C GLY A 145 -1.87 -9.07 4.32
N LEU A 146 -1.55 -9.16 5.61
CA LEU A 146 -1.77 -8.11 6.60
C LEU A 146 -0.49 -7.30 6.83
N LEU A 147 -0.64 -5.98 6.94
CA LEU A 147 0.38 -5.06 7.42
C LEU A 147 0.01 -4.65 8.86
N VAL A 148 0.79 -5.15 9.82
CA VAL A 148 0.58 -4.89 11.26
C VAL A 148 1.55 -3.80 11.71
N MET A 149 1.02 -2.73 12.29
CA MET A 149 1.79 -1.59 12.77
C MET A 149 1.49 -1.33 14.25
N GLU A 150 2.53 -1.00 15.01
CA GLU A 150 2.44 -0.65 16.42
C GLU A 150 2.42 0.87 16.61
N ASN A 151 1.35 1.39 17.24
CA ASN A 151 1.34 2.75 17.74
C ASN A 151 1.99 2.77 19.11
N ARG A 152 3.31 3.00 19.14
CA ARG A 152 4.06 3.02 20.41
C ARG A 152 3.58 4.14 21.31
N LEU A 153 3.20 3.77 22.52
CA LEU A 153 2.90 4.72 23.58
C LEU A 153 4.19 5.44 24.00
N LYS A 154 4.05 6.66 24.54
CA LYS A 154 5.17 7.31 25.21
C LYS A 154 5.56 6.47 26.44
N SER A 155 6.84 6.43 26.77
CA SER A 155 7.37 5.69 27.92
C SER A 155 6.65 6.04 29.23
N GLU A 156 6.16 7.27 29.35
CA GLU A 156 5.52 7.80 30.54
C GLU A 156 4.02 7.48 30.60
N THR A 157 3.38 7.08 29.50
CA THR A 157 1.93 6.89 29.43
C THR A 157 1.44 5.82 30.42
N THR A 158 2.02 4.63 30.38
CA THR A 158 1.63 3.51 31.24
C THR A 158 1.80 3.81 32.75
N PRO A 159 2.96 4.30 33.23
CA PRO A 159 3.12 4.58 34.66
C PRO A 159 2.20 5.71 35.15
N ILE A 160 1.98 6.76 34.35
CA ILE A 160 1.11 7.88 34.74
C ILE A 160 -0.35 7.42 34.88
N ILE A 161 -0.87 6.66 33.90
CA ILE A 161 -2.25 6.14 33.98
C ILE A 161 -2.43 5.24 35.21
N SER A 162 -1.44 4.40 35.52
CA SER A 162 -1.47 3.54 36.71
C SER A 162 -1.53 4.36 38.01
N GLN A 163 -0.73 5.43 38.12
CA GLN A 163 -0.76 6.32 39.28
C GLN A 163 -2.12 7.03 39.44
N LEU A 164 -2.70 7.51 38.34
CA LEU A 164 -4.03 8.14 38.36
C LEU A 164 -5.11 7.15 38.84
N HIS A 165 -5.06 5.89 38.39
CA HIS A 165 -5.96 4.84 38.85
C HIS A 165 -5.78 4.53 40.34
N MET A 166 -4.54 4.44 40.84
CA MET A 166 -4.24 4.23 42.26
C MET A 166 -4.78 5.38 43.14
N ALA A 167 -4.70 6.62 42.64
CA ALA A 167 -5.25 7.80 43.28
C ALA A 167 -6.79 7.89 43.18
N LYS A 168 -7.46 6.89 42.59
CA LYS A 168 -8.91 6.87 42.32
C LYS A 168 -9.38 8.05 41.45
N ILE A 169 -8.50 8.58 40.60
CA ILE A 169 -8.83 9.63 39.63
C ILE A 169 -9.41 8.95 38.39
N ARG A 170 -10.64 9.34 38.03
CA ARG A 170 -11.31 8.85 36.83
C ARG A 170 -10.56 9.33 35.59
N THR A 171 -9.99 8.39 34.84
CA THR A 171 -9.32 8.66 33.56
C THR A 171 -10.29 8.36 32.42
N ILE A 172 -10.54 9.33 31.53
CA ILE A 172 -11.42 9.19 30.37
C ILE A 172 -10.59 9.51 29.13
N MET A 173 -10.65 8.64 28.13
CA MET A 173 -10.10 8.90 26.82
C MET A 173 -11.11 9.71 26.00
N VAL A 174 -10.71 10.88 25.52
CA VAL A 174 -11.45 11.68 24.54
C VAL A 174 -10.61 11.72 23.28
N THR A 175 -11.07 11.02 22.25
CA THR A 175 -10.45 10.93 20.91
C THR A 175 -11.18 11.78 19.91
#